data_AF-A0A520IPH6-F1
#
_entry.id   AF-A0A520IPH6-F1
#
_cell.length_a   1.000
_cell.length_b   1.000
_cell.length_c   1.000
_cell.angle_alpha   90.00
_cell.angle_beta   90.00
_cell.angle_gamma   90.00
#
_symmetry.space_group_name_H-M   'P 1'
#
loop_
_entity.id
_entity.type
_entity.pdbx_description
1 polymer ?
#
loop_
_entity_poly.entity_id
_entity_poly.type
_entity_poly.pdbx_seq_one_letter_code
_entity_poly.pdbx_strand_id
1 'polypeptide(L)' 'MNLENIREGELKEIFDILENAFKENDIDFYLIGAIARDIWYTMGGEEFRSTKDIDFAVLIANRQDYQRVRDYLVNKGFT' A
#
# COMPACT_ATOMS: atom_id res chain seq x y z
N MET A 1 -11.36 -7.35 8.54
CA MET A 1 -10.35 -7.92 7.62
C MET A 1 -9.13 -8.22 8.47
N ASN A 2 -8.76 -9.48 8.69
CA ASN A 2 -7.57 -9.82 9.47
C ASN A 2 -6.39 -9.91 8.50
N LEU A 3 -5.58 -8.85 8.48
CA LEU A 3 -4.41 -8.69 7.61
C LEU A 3 -3.10 -9.00 8.34
N GLU A 4 -3.16 -9.56 9.56
CA GLU A 4 -1.97 -9.72 10.40
C GLU A 4 -0.88 -10.57 9.73
N ASN A 5 -1.28 -11.59 8.96
CA ASN A 5 -0.35 -12.45 8.22
C ASN A 5 0.29 -11.76 6.98
N ILE A 6 -0.33 -10.70 6.45
CA ILE A 6 0.21 -9.90 5.33
C ILE A 6 1.11 -8.76 5.86
N ARG A 7 0.90 -8.40 7.13
CA ARG A 7 1.59 -7.34 7.88
C ARG A 7 2.75 -7.89 8.72
N GLU A 8 3.40 -8.97 8.32
CA GLU A 8 4.62 -9.43 8.99
C GLU A 8 5.88 -8.84 8.35
N GLY A 9 6.81 -8.35 9.17
CA GLY A 9 8.11 -7.83 8.73
C GLY A 9 8.07 -6.45 8.06
N GLU A 10 8.98 -6.22 7.12
CA GLU A 10 9.21 -4.92 6.44
C GLU A 10 7.96 -4.38 5.71
N LEU A 11 7.05 -5.25 5.26
CA LEU A 11 5.83 -4.85 4.57
C LEU A 11 4.89 -4.03 5.46
N LYS A 12 4.84 -4.33 6.77
CA LYS A 12 3.97 -3.61 7.71
C LYS A 12 4.33 -2.14 7.81
N GLU A 13 5.62 -1.85 7.93
CA GLU A 13 6.12 -0.48 8.06
C GLU A 13 5.82 0.32 6.77
N ILE A 14 5.95 -0.32 5.61
CA ILE A 14 5.60 0.31 4.33
C ILE A 14 4.09 0.58 4.26
N PHE A 15 3.24 -0.39 4.64
CA PHE A 15 1.79 -0.18 4.69
C PHE A 15 1.40 0.97 5.61
N ASP A 16 1.98 1.03 6.82
CA ASP A 16 1.70 2.10 7.78
C ASP A 16 2.12 3.47 7.22
N ILE A 17 3.26 3.56 6.51
CA ILE A 17 3.70 4.82 5.87
C ILE A 17 2.74 5.23 4.74
N LEU A 18 2.34 4.29 3.88
CA LEU A 18 1.43 4.55 2.77
C LEU A 18 0.04 4.95 3.24
N GLU A 19 -0.54 4.22 4.21
CA GLU A 19 -1.85 4.54 4.80
C GLU A 19 -1.85 5.93 5.41
N ASN A 20 -0.78 6.31 6.13
CA ASN A 20 -0.66 7.66 6.68
C ASN A 20 -0.52 8.72 5.59
N ALA A 21 0.28 8.47 4.55
CA ALA A 21 0.45 9.41 3.43
C ALA A 21 -0.88 9.72 2.75
N PHE A 22 -1.68 8.69 2.46
CA PHE A 22 -2.97 8.88 1.78
C PHE A 22 -4.01 9.52 2.70
N LYS A 23 -4.04 9.12 3.97
CA LYS A 23 -4.95 9.69 4.97
C LYS A 23 -4.68 11.17 5.24
N GLU A 24 -3.41 11.57 5.37
CA GLU A 24 -3.03 12.98 5.59
C GLU A 24 -3.33 13.87 4.37
N ASN A 25 -3.41 13.28 3.18
CA ASN A 25 -3.70 14.00 1.95
C ASN A 25 -5.15 13.85 1.46
N ASP A 26 -6.02 13.19 2.23
CA ASP A 26 -7.43 12.95 1.87
C ASP A 26 -7.59 12.22 0.51
N ILE A 27 -6.79 11.17 0.32
CA ILE A 27 -6.73 10.38 -0.91
C ILE A 27 -7.23 8.96 -0.65
N ASP A 28 -8.24 8.55 -1.40
CA ASP A 28 -8.64 7.15 -1.47
C ASP A 28 -7.62 6.34 -2.28
N PHE A 29 -7.36 5.11 -1.85
CA PHE A 29 -6.44 4.19 -2.51
C PHE A 29 -7.03 2.78 -2.64
N TYR A 30 -6.56 2.07 -3.67
CA TYR A 30 -6.85 0.66 -3.89
C TYR A 30 -5.56 -0.12 -3.87
N LEU A 31 -5.52 -1.17 -3.05
CA LEU A 31 -4.47 -2.17 -3.14
C LEU A 31 -4.70 -3.01 -4.40
N ILE A 32 -3.66 -3.17 -5.22
CA ILE A 32 -3.73 -3.93 -6.48
C ILE A 32 -2.55 -4.91 -6.54
N GLY A 33 -2.38 -5.55 -7.70
CA GLY A 33 -1.22 -6.40 -7.96
C GLY A 33 -1.22 -7.70 -7.17
N ALA A 34 -0.01 -8.25 -6.98
CA ALA A 34 0.17 -9.56 -6.39
C ALA A 34 -0.38 -9.62 -4.95
N ILE A 35 -0.12 -8.59 -4.14
CA ILE A 35 -0.61 -8.58 -2.75
C ILE A 35 -2.12 -8.63 -2.70
N ALA A 36 -2.84 -7.79 -3.45
CA ALA A 36 -4.31 -7.79 -3.45
C ALA A 36 -4.89 -9.17 -3.79
N ARG A 37 -4.29 -9.85 -4.77
CA ARG A 37 -4.63 -11.21 -5.15
C ARG A 37 -4.32 -12.21 -4.03
N ASP A 38 -3.17 -12.06 -3.37
CA ASP A 38 -2.74 -12.96 -2.31
C ASP A 38 -3.63 -12.82 -1.06
N ILE A 39 -4.07 -11.60 -0.71
CA ILE A 39 -5.11 -11.39 0.32
C ILE A 39 -6.35 -12.23 0.00
N TRP A 40 -6.79 -12.19 -1.26
CA TRP A 40 -7.99 -12.89 -1.71
C TRP A 40 -7.84 -14.42 -1.61
N TYR A 41 -6.68 -14.96 -1.96
CA TYR A 41 -6.40 -16.40 -1.84
C TYR A 41 -6.27 -16.86 -0.38
N THR A 42 -5.64 -16.07 0.49
CA THR A 42 -5.54 -16.38 1.92
C THR A 42 -6.91 -16.40 2.58
N MET A 43 -7.83 -15.50 2.18
CA MET A 43 -9.22 -15.55 2.63
C MET A 43 -9.96 -16.83 2.20
N GLY A 44 -9.50 -17.48 1.12
CA GLY A 44 -10.00 -18.77 0.65
C GLY A 44 -9.32 -20.00 1.26
N GLY A 45 -8.35 -19.82 2.17
CA GLY A 45 -7.61 -20.92 2.79
C GLY A 45 -6.44 -21.48 1.97
N GLU A 46 -6.05 -20.79 0.90
CA GLU A 46 -4.91 -21.16 0.07
C GLU A 46 -3.66 -20.39 0.53
N GLU A 47 -2.56 -21.11 0.80
CA GLU A 47 -1.26 -20.49 1.04
C GLU A 47 -0.58 -20.17 -0.28
N PHE A 48 -0.15 -18.91 -0.47
CA PHE A 48 0.58 -18.52 -1.67
C PHE A 48 1.83 -17.69 -1.37
N ARG A 49 2.76 -17.74 -2.34
CA ARG A 49 4.16 -17.33 -2.23
C ARG A 49 4.34 -15.82 -2.04
N SER A 50 5.34 -15.50 -1.24
CA SER A 50 5.85 -14.15 -1.00
C SER A 50 6.16 -13.37 -2.29
N THR A 51 5.41 -12.30 -2.50
CA THR A 51 5.84 -11.15 -3.30
C THR A 51 6.65 -10.21 -2.42
N LYS A 52 7.73 -9.63 -2.96
CA LYS A 52 8.55 -8.64 -2.26
C LYS A 52 8.08 -7.20 -2.49
N ASP A 53 7.21 -6.99 -3.48
CA ASP A 53 6.80 -5.68 -3.95
C ASP A 53 5.32 -5.40 -3.59
N ILE A 54 5.00 -4.12 -3.31
CA ILE A 54 3.66 -3.63 -3.01
C ILE A 54 3.17 -2.73 -4.15
N ASP A 55 2.07 -3.12 -4.79
CA ASP A 55 1.42 -2.31 -5.84
C ASP A 55 0.15 -1.64 -5.30
N PHE A 56 0.03 -0.32 -5.48
CA PHE A 56 -1.17 0.45 -5.13
C PHE A 56 -1.58 1.40 -6.25
N ALA A 57 -2.88 1.66 -6.34
CA ALA A 57 -3.47 2.66 -7.21
C ALA A 57 -4.11 3.78 -6.39
N VAL A 58 -3.83 5.02 -6.76
CA VAL A 58 -4.42 6.23 -6.15
C VAL A 58 -5.04 7.09 -7.22
N LEU A 59 -6.20 7.67 -6.92
CA LEU A 59 -6.83 8.66 -7.79
C LEU A 59 -6.38 10.05 -7.34
N ILE A 60 -5.74 10.79 -8.24
CA ILE A 60 -5.25 12.13 -7.94
C ILE A 60 -5.91 13.14 -8.90
N ALA A 61 -6.68 14.07 -8.34
CA ALA A 61 -7.51 15.00 -9.09
C ALA A 61 -6.72 16.11 -9.77
N ASN A 62 -5.56 16.49 -9.23
CA ASN A 62 -4.73 17.57 -9.76
C ASN A 62 -3.23 17.35 -9.50
N ARG A 63 -2.40 18.12 -10.19
CA ARG A 63 -0.94 17.98 -10.14
C ARG A 63 -0.34 18.37 -8.78
N GLN A 64 -0.97 19.29 -8.05
CA GLN A 64 -0.51 19.72 -6.73
C GLN A 64 -0.64 18.60 -5.70
N ASP A 65 -1.70 17.81 -5.78
CA ASP A 65 -1.93 16.66 -4.90
C ASP A 65 -0.92 15.55 -5.19
N TYR A 66 -0.64 15.29 -6.48
CA TYR A 66 0.43 14.37 -6.89
C TYR A 66 1.78 14.79 -6.29
N GLN A 67 2.10 16.08 -6.41
CA GLN A 67 3.34 16.64 -5.94
C GLN A 67 3.50 16.48 -4.41
N ARG A 68 2.42 16.73 -3.65
CA ARG A 68 2.41 16.55 -2.19
C ARG A 68 2.65 15.10 -1.77
N VAL A 69 1.94 14.15 -2.38
CA VAL A 69 2.11 12.71 -2.08
C VAL A 69 3.53 12.27 -2.41
N ARG A 70 4.05 12.64 -3.60
CA ARG A 70 5.40 12.28 -4.01
C ARG A 70 6.45 12.83 -3.05
N ASP A 71 6.37 14.11 -2.70
CA ASP A 71 7.35 14.73 -1.82
C ASP A 71 7.27 14.17 -0.39
N TYR A 72 6.07 13.82 0.08
CA TYR A 72 5.90 13.11 1.35
C TYR A 72 6.63 11.75 1.33
N LEU A 73 6.43 10.95 0.29
CA LEU A 73 7.09 9.64 0.16
C LEU A 73 8.61 9.78 0.05
N VAL A 74 9.10 10.75 -0.74
CA VAL A 74 10.55 11.03 -0.82
C VAL A 74 11.14 11.42 0.53
N ASN A 75 10.43 12.24 1.32
CA ASN A 75 10.85 12.61 2.68
C ASN A 75 10.86 11.41 3.66
N LYS A 76 10.16 10.33 3.34
CA LYS A 76 10.19 9.06 4.09
C LYS A 76 11.25 8.08 3.58
N GLY A 77 12.06 8.46 2.58
CA GLY A 77 13.17 7.66 2.07
C GLY A 77 12.85 6.81 0.84
N PHE A 78 11.67 6.98 0.23
CA PHE A 78 11.30 6.33 -1.02
C PHE A 78 11.89 7.11 -2.22
N THR A 79 12.31 6.43 -3.28
CA THR A 79 12.95 7.04 -4.47
C THR A 79 12.31 6.62 -5.76
#